data_AF-A0A258TDE7-F1
#
_entry.id   AF-A0A258TDE7-F1
#
_cell.length_a   1.000
_cell.length_b   1.000
_cell.length_c   1.000
_cell.angle_alpha   90.00
_cell.angle_beta   90.00
_cell.angle_gamma   90.00
#
_symmetry.space_group_name_H-M   'P 1'
#
loop_
_entity.id
_entity.type
_entity.pdbx_description
1 polymer ?
#
loop_
_entity_poly.entity_id
_entity_poly.type
_entity_poly.pdbx_seq_one_letter_code
_entity_poly.pdbx_strand_id
1 'polypeptide(L)' 'VHLSNVYAREQFRHHSYFSDIAVGVISGLGAEGYFAAYRFITKP' A
#
# COMPACT_ATOMS: atom_id res chain seq x y z
N VAL A 1 3.40 -1.33 0.33
CA VAL A 1 2.85 -0.77 -0.93
C VAL A 1 2.39 -1.93 -1.80
N HIS A 2 1.14 -1.92 -2.26
CA HIS A 2 0.62 -2.90 -3.20
C HIS A 2 0.32 -2.22 -4.54
N LEU A 3 0.91 -2.71 -5.64
CA LEU A 3 0.70 -2.13 -6.98
C LEU A 3 -0.78 -2.22 -7.39
N SER A 4 -1.40 -3.39 -7.18
CA SER A 4 -2.83 -3.58 -7.43
C SER A 4 -3.67 -3.20 -6.22
N ASN A 5 -4.96 -2.93 -6.44
CA ASN A 5 -5.93 -2.75 -5.37
C ASN A 5 -6.26 -4.13 -4.80
N VAL A 6 -5.69 -4.49 -3.66
CA VAL A 6 -5.88 -5.82 -3.07
C VAL A 6 -7.31 -6.05 -2.59
N TYR A 7 -8.08 -4.98 -2.33
CA TYR A 7 -9.48 -5.06 -1.92
C TYR A 7 -10.45 -5.31 -3.09
N ALA A 8 -10.02 -5.09 -4.32
CA ALA A 8 -10.80 -5.42 -5.53
C ALA A 8 -10.53 -6.85 -6.05
N ARG A 9 -9.74 -7.63 -5.30
CA ARG A 9 -9.25 -8.95 -5.69
C ARG A 9 -9.87 -10.07 -4.86
N GLU A 10 -9.35 -11.28 -5.01
CA GLU A 10 -9.77 -12.46 -4.26
C GLU A 10 -9.70 -12.21 -2.74
N GLN A 11 -10.68 -12.71 -1.98
CA GLN A 11 -10.86 -12.40 -0.55
C GLN A 11 -9.62 -12.70 0.30
N PHE A 12 -8.85 -13.74 -0.03
CA PHE A 12 -7.64 -14.09 0.72
C PHE A 12 -6.52 -13.04 0.62
N ARG A 13 -6.62 -12.06 -0.28
CA ARG A 13 -5.64 -10.96 -0.44
C ARG A 13 -6.03 -9.70 0.34
N HIS A 14 -7.24 -9.64 0.87
CA HIS A 14 -7.73 -8.44 1.57
C HIS A 14 -7.04 -8.26 2.92
N HIS A 15 -6.55 -9.35 3.51
CA HIS A 15 -5.82 -9.31 4.77
C HIS A 15 -4.31 -9.17 4.52
N SER A 16 -3.71 -8.18 5.19
CA SER A 16 -2.27 -7.96 5.21
C SER A 16 -1.78 -8.09 6.65
N TYR A 17 -0.88 -9.05 6.86
CA TYR A 17 -0.23 -9.33 8.14
C TYR A 17 0.77 -8.24 8.58
N PHE A 18 0.95 -7.19 7.78
CA PHE A 18 1.86 -6.09 8.09
C PHE A 18 1.13 -4.77 8.32
N SER A 19 -0.16 -4.70 7.98
CA SER A 19 -0.91 -3.44 8.04
C SER A 19 -1.14 -2.95 9.46
N ASP A 20 -1.12 -3.84 10.44
CA ASP A 20 -1.29 -3.58 11.87
C ASP A 20 -0.09 -2.85 12.50
N ILE A 21 1.12 -3.10 11.98
CA ILE A 21 2.36 -2.47 12.45
C ILE A 21 2.91 -1.39 11.51
N ALA A 22 2.26 -1.15 10.37
CA ALA A 22 2.70 -0.16 9.38
C ALA A 22 2.20 1.26 9.75
N VAL A 23 3.03 2.28 9.43
CA VAL A 23 2.62 3.69 9.54
C VAL A 23 1.46 4.02 8.58
N GLY A 24 1.39 3.34 7.44
CA GLY A 24 0.32 3.50 6.47
C GLY A 24 0.42 2.48 5.33
N VAL A 25 -0.69 2.30 4.62
CA VAL A 25 -0.81 1.35 3.51
C VAL A 25 -1.23 2.09 2.25
N ILE A 26 -0.51 1.84 1.16
CA ILE A 26 -0.85 2.32 -0.18
C ILE A 26 -1.18 1.10 -1.04
N SER A 27 -2.35 1.09 -1.68
CA SER A 27 -2.81 0.01 -2.56
C SER A 27 -3.54 0.57 -3.78
N GLY A 28 -3.32 -0.03 -4.95
CA GLY A 28 -4.08 0.28 -6.18
C GLY A 28 -3.55 1.41 -7.05
N LEU A 29 -2.38 1.98 -6.71
CA LEU A 29 -1.78 3.09 -7.45
C LEU A 29 -0.70 2.65 -8.45
N GLY A 30 -0.59 1.35 -8.76
CA GLY A 30 0.48 0.85 -9.63
C GLY A 30 1.87 1.25 -9.10
N ALA A 31 2.76 1.68 -10.01
CA ALA A 31 4.09 2.16 -9.65
C ALA A 31 4.06 3.49 -8.89
N GLU A 32 3.03 4.33 -9.08
CA GLU A 32 2.87 5.62 -8.38
C GLU A 32 2.78 5.45 -6.86
N GLY A 33 2.36 4.27 -6.38
CA GLY A 33 2.35 3.96 -4.96
C GLY A 33 3.74 4.03 -4.31
N TYR A 34 4.82 3.74 -5.03
CA TYR A 34 6.18 3.89 -4.51
C TYR A 34 6.61 5.35 -4.42
N PHE A 35 6.26 6.18 -5.40
CA PHE A 35 6.54 7.62 -5.34
C PHE A 35 5.75 8.30 -4.23
N ALA A 36 4.50 7.91 -4.00
CA ALA A 36 3.71 8.37 -2.86
C ALA A 36 4.35 7.99 -1.52
N ALA A 37 4.82 6.75 -1.37
CA ALA A 37 5.56 6.32 -0.18
C ALA A 37 6.86 7.11 0.02
N TYR A 38 7.63 7.30 -1.06
CA TYR A 38 8.86 8.09 -1.03
C TYR A 38 8.61 9.53 -0.59
N ARG A 39 7.62 10.20 -1.17
CA ARG A 39 7.23 11.56 -0.76
C ARG A 39 6.78 11.61 0.70
N PHE A 40 6.12 10.58 1.20
CA PHE A 40 5.71 10.54 2.60
C PHE A 40 6.90 10.49 3.56
N ILE A 41 7.92 9.66 3.29
CA ILE A 41 9.09 9.51 4.16
C ILE A 41 10.13 10.62 4.01
N THR A 42 10.06 11.39 2.92
CA THR A 42 10.99 12.50 2.64
C THR A 42 10.36 13.88 2.85
N LYS A 43 9.11 13.95 3.32
CA LYS A 43 8.53 15.21 3.79
C LYS A 43 9.36 15.73 4.97
N PRO A 44 9.75 17.02 4.97
CA PRO A 44 10.45 17.64 6.09
C PRO A 44 9.58 17.67 7.35
#